data_AF-A0A6J7PYU7-F1
#
_entry.id   AF-A0A6J7PYU7-F1
#
_cell.length_a   1.000
_cell.length_b   1.000
_cell.length_c   1.000
_cell.angle_alpha   90.00
_cell.angle_beta   90.00
_cell.angle_gamma   90.00
#
_symmetry.space_group_name_H-M   'P 1'
#
loop_
_entity.id
_entity.type
_entity.pdbx_description
1 polymer ?
#
loop_
_entity_poly.entity_id
_entity_poly.type
_entity_poly.pdbx_seq_one_letter_code
_entity_poly.pdbx_strand_id
1 'polypeptide(L)' 'MGFALDVAYLDRDGTVIKIARMQQHRVAAPVIGSRTVIEAQAGSFTRWDLHIGDNVEVRD' A
#
# COMPACT_ATOMS: atom_id res chain seq x y z
N MET A 1 5.83 -15.73 -4.49
CA MET A 1 4.86 -15.53 -3.39
C MET A 1 3.48 -15.93 -3.91
N GLY A 2 2.79 -16.85 -3.24
CA GLY A 2 1.48 -17.39 -3.68
C GLY A 2 0.30 -16.82 -2.91
N PHE A 3 0.42 -15.61 -2.38
CA PHE A 3 -0.61 -14.95 -1.57
C PHE A 3 -0.99 -13.60 -2.20
N ALA A 4 -2.22 -13.17 -1.92
CA ALA A 4 -2.65 -11.82 -2.27
C ALA A 4 -1.89 -10.78 -1.44
N LEU A 5 -1.61 -9.63 -2.03
CA LEU A 5 -0.90 -8.52 -1.40
C LEU A 5 -1.87 -7.43 -0.97
N ASP A 6 -1.59 -6.81 0.16
CA ASP A 6 -2.08 -5.49 0.50
C ASP A 6 -1.06 -4.46 -0.01
N VAL A 7 -1.54 -3.45 -0.74
CA VAL A 7 -0.72 -2.42 -1.37
C VAL A 7 -1.24 -1.05 -0.96
N ALA A 8 -0.39 -0.26 -0.30
CA ALA A 8 -0.68 1.12 0.08
C ALA A 8 0.13 2.05 -0.81
N TYR A 9 -0.53 2.98 -1.48
CA TYR A 9 0.09 4.00 -2.32
C TYR A 9 0.30 5.24 -1.48
N LEU A 10 1.54 5.72 -1.44
CA LEU A 10 1.93 6.89 -0.68
C LEU A 10 2.20 8.06 -1.62
N ASP A 11 1.84 9.26 -1.20
CA ASP A 11 2.26 10.48 -1.88
C ASP A 11 3.73 10.86 -1.54
N ARG A 12 4.13 12.05 -1.96
CA ARG A 12 5.49 12.59 -1.76
C ARG A 12 5.87 12.84 -0.31
N ASP A 13 4.89 13.03 0.57
CA ASP A 13 5.10 13.36 1.97
C ASP A 13 4.87 12.12 2.86
N GLY A 14 4.67 10.94 2.26
CA GLY A 14 4.46 9.67 2.96
C GLY A 14 3.01 9.45 3.37
N THR A 15 2.04 10.20 2.83
CA THR A 15 0.63 10.04 3.15
C THR A 15 0.00 8.94 2.31
N VAL A 16 -0.74 8.02 2.93
CA VAL A 16 -1.48 6.97 2.21
C VAL A 16 -2.64 7.60 1.45
N ILE A 17 -2.58 7.56 0.12
CA ILE A 17 -3.63 8.11 -0.76
C ILE A 17 -4.56 7.05 -1.34
N LYS A 18 -4.16 5.77 -1.27
CA LYS A 18 -4.98 4.64 -1.72
C LYS A 18 -4.50 3.34 -1.07
N ILE A 19 -5.45 2.47 -0.76
CA ILE A 19 -5.21 1.08 -0.37
C ILE A 19 -5.87 0.16 -1.38
N ALA A 20 -5.19 -0.92 -1.75
CA ALA A 20 -5.72 -1.95 -2.63
C ALA A 20 -5.30 -3.35 -2.15
N ARG A 21 -6.16 -4.34 -2.38
CA ARG A 21 -5.77 -5.76 -2.28
C ARG A 21 -5.58 -6.32 -3.68
N MET A 22 -4.42 -6.89 -3.96
CA MET A 22 -4.03 -7.39 -5.27
C MET A 22 -3.82 -8.90 -5.23
N GLN A 23 -4.42 -9.60 -6.20
CA GLN A 23 -4.11 -11.00 -6.45
C GLN A 23 -2.75 -11.12 -7.15
N GLN A 24 -2.12 -12.29 -7.03
CA GLN A 24 -0.86 -12.59 -7.71
C GLN A 24 -0.94 -12.31 -9.22
N HIS A 25 0.17 -11.85 -9.80
CA HIS A 25 0.33 -11.58 -11.23
C HIS A 25 -0.58 -10.48 -11.81
N ARG A 26 -1.13 -9.61 -10.95
CA ARG A 26 -1.88 -8.44 -11.38
C ARG A 26 -0.96 -7.22 -11.47
N VAL A 27 -1.17 -6.42 -12.52
CA VAL A 27 -0.57 -5.10 -12.66
C VAL A 27 -1.63 -4.07 -12.27
N ALA A 28 -1.27 -3.14 -11.38
CA ALA A 28 -2.15 -2.05 -11.01
C ALA A 28 -2.14 -0.95 -12.09
N ALA A 29 -3.29 -0.31 -12.30
CA ALA A 29 -3.32 0.93 -13.06
C ALA A 29 -2.52 2.02 -12.31
N PRO A 30 -1.87 2.97 -13.03
CA PRO A 30 -1.17 4.08 -12.41
C PRO A 30 -2.05 4.86 -11.44
N VAL A 31 -1.50 5.22 -10.28
CA VAL A 31 -2.17 6.05 -9.27
C VAL A 31 -1.52 7.42 -9.30
N ILE A 32 -2.26 8.42 -9.81
CA ILE A 32 -1.79 9.80 -9.90
C ILE A 32 -1.45 10.32 -8.49
N GLY A 33 -0.30 10.96 -8.35
CA GLY A 33 0.18 11.51 -7.08
C GLY A 33 0.93 10.51 -6.20
N SER A 34 0.86 9.21 -6.50
CA SER A 34 1.65 8.21 -5.79
C SER A 34 3.13 8.33 -6.17
N ARG A 35 4.01 8.23 -5.18
CA ARG A 35 5.47 8.21 -5.36
C ARG A 35 6.09 6.89 -4.92
N THR A 36 5.54 6.27 -3.90
CA THR A 36 6.03 4.99 -3.36
C THR A 36 4.86 4.10 -3.00
N VAL A 37 5.15 2.81 -2.82
CA VAL A 37 4.17 1.82 -2.37
C VAL A 37 4.74 1.01 -1.21
N ILE A 38 3.86 0.60 -0.30
CA ILE A 38 4.14 -0.44 0.70
C ILE A 38 3.38 -1.68 0.27
N GLU A 39 4.09 -2.81 0.20
CA GLU A 39 3.50 -4.11 -0.08
C GLU A 39 3.63 -5.01 1.15
N ALA A 40 2.53 -5.67 1.50
CA ALA A 40 2.51 -6.63 2.60
C ALA A 40 1.59 -7.81 2.28
N GLN A 41 1.67 -8.89 3.06
CA GLN A 41 0.76 -10.01 2.91
C GLN A 41 -0.69 -9.59 3.18
N ALA A 42 -1.65 -10.12 2.43
CA ALA A 42 -3.07 -9.84 2.64
C ALA A 42 -3.48 -10.02 4.11
N GLY A 43 -4.14 -9.01 4.65
CA GLY A 43 -4.55 -8.92 6.05
C GLY A 43 -3.62 -8.06 6.90
N SER A 44 -2.44 -7.70 6.40
CA SER A 44 -1.46 -6.91 7.17
C SER A 44 -1.99 -5.53 7.51
N PHE A 45 -2.62 -4.84 6.55
CA PHE A 45 -3.09 -3.47 6.80
C PHE A 45 -4.25 -3.39 7.78
N THR A 46 -5.13 -4.40 7.78
CA THR A 46 -6.17 -4.53 8.82
C THR A 46 -5.55 -4.77 10.18
N ARG A 47 -4.49 -5.59 10.27
CA ARG A 47 -3.77 -5.84 11.51
C ARG A 47 -3.03 -4.59 12.02
N TRP A 48 -2.53 -3.76 11.11
CA TRP A 48 -1.83 -2.51 11.44
C TRP A 48 -2.78 -1.34 11.67
N ASP A 49 -4.07 -1.52 11.39
CA ASP A 49 -5.06 -0.45 11.40
C ASP A 49 -4.69 0.72 10.47
N LEU A 50 -4.14 0.40 9.29
CA LEU A 50 -3.67 1.37 8.29
C LEU A 50 -4.82 1.87 7.42
N HIS A 51 -4.96 3.19 7.32
CA HIS A 51 -6.01 3.90 6.62
C HIS A 51 -5.47 4.87 5.57
N ILE A 52 -6.37 5.30 4.68
CA ILE A 52 -6.10 6.44 3.80
C ILE A 52 -6.01 7.70 4.65
N GLY A 53 -4.97 8.51 4.43
CA GLY A 53 -4.65 9.70 5.20
C GLY A 53 -3.58 9.48 6.26
N ASP A 54 -3.26 8.23 6.60
CA ASP A 54 -2.17 7.94 7.54
C ASP A 54 -0.83 8.33 6.92
N ASN A 55 0.06 8.85 7.76
CA ASN A 55 1.43 9.12 7.37
C ASN A 55 2.33 7.94 7.76
N VAL A 56 3.16 7.48 6.83
CA VAL A 56 4.05 6.34 7.05
C VAL A 56 5.50 6.76 6.89
N GLU A 57 6.28 6.52 7.94
CA GLU A 57 7.73 6.74 7.95
C GLU A 57 8.47 5.40 7.78
N VAL A 58 9.50 5.40 6.94
CA VAL A 58 10.44 4.28 6.82
C VAL A 58 11.61 4.54 7.77
N ARG A 59 11.93 3.55 8.59
CA ARG A 59 13.04 3.59 9.55
C ARG A 59 14.00 2.43 9.26
N ASP A 60 15.30 2.68 9.40
CA ASP A 60 16.35 1.64 9.35
C ASP A 60 16.27 0.67 10.54
#